data_AF-A0A3S2C993-F1
#
_entry.id   AF-A0A3S2C993-F1
#
_cell.length_a   1.000
_cell.length_b   1.000
_cell.length_c   1.000
_cell.angle_alpha   90.00
_cell.angle_beta   90.00
_cell.angle_gamma   90.00
#
_symmetry.space_group_name_H-M   'P 1'
#
loop_
_entity.id
_entity.type
_entity.pdbx_description
1 polymer ?
#
loop_
_entity_poly.entity_id
_entity_poly.type
_entity_poly.pdbx_seq_one_letter_code
_entity_poly.pdbx_strand_id
1 'polypeptide(L)'
;MSAGDDDLNWRIEQTCREGWPAATEAVVEGWLLRRSGGRIRRTNSANPLRGKRGAPDAVINAAESFYIGHGQTPLFRVPDIAGELEAVLDHRGYQPEGGTIHL
;
A
#
# COMPACT_ATOMS: atom_id res chain seq x y z
N MET A 1 -12.07 -2.71 -17.26
CA MET A 1 -12.74 -3.38 -16.13
C MET A 1 -14.18 -2.92 -16.10
N SER A 2 -15.15 -3.84 -15.97
CA SER A 2 -16.54 -3.43 -15.74
C SER A 2 -16.68 -2.84 -14.34
N ALA A 3 -17.74 -2.08 -14.07
CA ALA A 3 -18.02 -1.59 -12.72
C ALA A 3 -18.21 -2.73 -11.70
N GLY A 4 -18.65 -3.91 -12.17
CA GLY A 4 -18.75 -5.12 -11.34
C GLY A 4 -17.39 -5.74 -11.00
N ASP A 5 -16.42 -5.71 -11.94
CA ASP A 5 -15.07 -6.25 -11.69
C ASP A 5 -14.30 -5.37 -10.69
N ASP A 6 -14.44 -4.04 -10.79
CA ASP A 6 -13.80 -3.11 -9.84
C ASP A 6 -14.35 -3.30 -8.42
N ASP A 7 -15.67 -3.47 -8.27
CA ASP A 7 -16.27 -3.76 -6.96
C ASP A 7 -15.74 -5.07 -6.35
N LEU A 8 -15.66 -6.13 -7.15
CA LEU A 8 -15.12 -7.41 -6.71
C LEU A 8 -13.65 -7.28 -6.28
N ASN A 9 -12.81 -6.59 -7.07
CA ASN A 9 -11.40 -6.38 -6.75
C ASN A 9 -11.22 -5.68 -5.40
N TRP A 10 -11.98 -4.61 -5.13
CA TRP A 10 -11.90 -3.91 -3.84
C TRP A 10 -12.40 -4.74 -2.67
N ARG A 11 -13.44 -5.55 -2.86
CA ARG A 11 -13.92 -6.48 -1.82
C ARG A 11 -12.88 -7.55 -1.48
N ILE A 12 -12.17 -8.07 -2.49
CA ILE A 12 -11.07 -9.00 -2.29
C ILE A 12 -9.93 -8.33 -1.51
N GLU A 13 -9.52 -7.12 -1.90
CA GLU A 13 -8.48 -6.37 -1.18
C GLU A 13 -8.84 -6.14 0.29
N GLN A 14 -10.08 -5.72 0.55
CA GLN A 14 -10.57 -5.54 1.90
C GLN A 14 -10.53 -6.86 2.70
N THR A 15 -11.01 -7.96 2.13
CA THR A 15 -11.03 -9.28 2.77
C THR A 15 -9.61 -9.79 3.07
N CYS A 16 -8.70 -9.65 2.10
CA CYS A 16 -7.29 -10.01 2.26
C CYS A 16 -6.61 -9.21 3.38
N ARG A 17 -6.92 -7.91 3.50
CA ARG A 17 -6.42 -7.08 4.59
C ARG A 17 -6.94 -7.58 5.94
N GLU A 18 -8.24 -7.79 6.05
CA GLU A 18 -8.92 -8.17 7.31
C GLU A 18 -8.49 -9.54 7.84
N GLY A 19 -8.13 -10.48 6.95
CA GLY A 19 -7.58 -11.78 7.36
C GLY A 19 -6.19 -11.71 8.02
N TRP A 20 -5.48 -10.57 7.92
CA TRP A 20 -4.12 -10.40 8.44
C TRP A 20 -3.98 -9.01 9.08
N PRO A 21 -4.60 -8.74 10.23
CA PRO A 21 -4.60 -7.41 10.84
C PRO A 21 -3.19 -6.96 11.22
N ALA A 22 -2.91 -5.66 11.11
CA ALA A 22 -1.69 -5.09 11.65
C ALA A 22 -1.86 -4.67 13.12
N ALA A 23 -0.77 -4.55 13.87
CA ALA A 23 -0.83 -4.13 15.27
C ALA A 23 -1.25 -2.65 15.42
N THR A 24 -0.95 -1.83 14.42
CA THR A 24 -1.35 -0.43 14.32
C THR A 24 -1.68 -0.11 12.87
N GLU A 25 -2.74 0.66 12.67
CA GLU A 25 -3.17 1.15 11.36
C GLU A 25 -3.53 2.63 11.44
N ALA A 26 -3.19 3.39 10.39
CA ALA A 26 -3.54 4.80 10.26
C ALA A 26 -3.99 5.09 8.82
N VAL A 27 -5.08 5.85 8.65
CA VAL A 27 -5.55 6.27 7.33
C VAL A 27 -5.01 7.66 7.03
N VAL A 28 -4.29 7.80 5.91
CA VAL A 28 -3.71 9.07 5.45
C VAL A 28 -3.86 9.15 3.94
N GLU A 29 -4.40 10.25 3.41
CA GLU A 29 -4.55 10.48 1.96
C GLU A 29 -5.27 9.34 1.20
N GLY A 30 -6.23 8.66 1.85
CA GLY A 30 -6.94 7.51 1.24
C GLY A 30 -6.10 6.22 1.16
N TRP A 31 -4.96 6.18 1.85
CA TRP A 31 -4.12 5.00 2.03
C TRP A 31 -4.13 4.57 3.49
N LEU A 32 -4.02 3.26 3.72
CA LEU A 32 -3.89 2.65 5.03
C LEU A 32 -2.43 2.31 5.29
N LEU A 33 -1.81 3.02 6.23
CA LEU A 33 -0.46 2.74 6.71
C LEU A 33 -0.54 1.68 7.80
N ARG A 34 0.06 0.53 7.56
CA ARG A 34 -0.04 -0.65 8.42
C ARG A 34 1.31 -0.96 9.05
N ARG A 35 1.32 -1.27 10.34
CA ARG A 35 2.53 -1.54 11.12
C ARG A 35 2.29 -2.64 12.17
N SER A 36 3.10 -3.69 12.14
CA SER A 36 3.22 -4.69 13.21
C SER A 36 4.64 -4.85 13.74
N GLY A 37 5.62 -4.14 13.17
CA GLY A 37 7.04 -4.42 13.40
C GLY A 37 7.49 -5.72 12.74
N GLY A 38 8.76 -6.08 12.94
CA GLY A 38 9.36 -7.27 12.34
C GLY A 38 9.51 -7.18 10.82
N ARG A 39 9.64 -8.34 10.16
CA ARG A 39 9.99 -8.45 8.73
C ARG A 39 8.81 -8.78 7.80
N ILE A 40 7.61 -8.99 8.35
CA ILE A 40 6.44 -9.41 7.56
C ILE A 40 5.88 -8.21 6.79
N ARG A 41 6.06 -8.20 5.47
CA ARG A 41 5.67 -7.07 4.60
C ARG A 41 4.16 -6.81 4.58
N ARG A 42 3.34 -7.88 4.60
CA ARG A 42 1.87 -7.78 4.50
C ARG A 42 1.24 -6.93 5.60
N THR A 43 1.83 -6.88 6.78
CA THR A 43 1.36 -6.08 7.92
C THR A 43 2.23 -4.85 8.18
N ASN A 44 3.21 -4.57 7.31
CA ASN A 44 4.14 -3.45 7.40
C ASN A 44 4.28 -2.75 6.04
N SER A 45 3.18 -2.33 5.44
CA SER A 45 3.15 -1.61 4.15
C SER A 45 1.97 -0.65 4.06
N ALA A 46 2.15 0.43 3.29
CA ALA A 46 1.08 1.32 2.87
C ALA A 46 0.23 0.59 1.82
N ASN A 47 -1.09 0.54 2.03
CA ASN A 47 -2.03 -0.15 1.14
C ASN A 47 -3.12 0.83 0.71
N PRO A 48 -3.57 0.82 -0.55
CA PRO A 48 -4.60 1.74 -1.02
C PRO A 48 -5.96 1.35 -0.41
N LEU A 49 -6.82 2.35 -0.17
CA LEU A 49 -8.23 2.13 0.10
C LEU A 49 -9.08 2.46 -1.13
N ARG A 50 -10.26 1.85 -1.20
CA ARG A 50 -11.26 2.20 -2.21
C ARG A 50 -11.69 3.67 -2.02
N GLY A 51 -11.91 4.37 -3.13
CA GLY A 51 -12.42 5.74 -3.14
C GLY A 51 -11.35 6.77 -3.50
N LYS A 52 -11.57 8.02 -3.07
CA LYS A 52 -10.65 9.13 -3.38
C LYS A 52 -9.34 8.96 -2.63
N ARG A 53 -8.23 9.01 -3.37
CA ARG A 53 -6.87 8.97 -2.85
C ARG A 53 -6.18 10.30 -3.14
N GLY A 54 -5.26 10.67 -2.25
CA GLY A 54 -4.51 11.91 -2.33
C GLY A 54 -3.53 11.93 -3.51
N ALA A 55 -2.88 13.07 -3.70
CA ALA A 55 -1.84 13.20 -4.71
C ALA A 55 -0.67 12.26 -4.38
N PRO A 56 -0.03 11.60 -5.36
CA PRO A 56 1.03 10.62 -5.11
C PRO A 56 2.15 11.12 -4.19
N ASP A 57 2.65 12.34 -4.41
CA ASP A 57 3.67 12.93 -3.54
C ASP A 57 3.23 13.10 -2.09
N ALA A 58 1.97 13.50 -1.86
CA ALA A 58 1.42 13.66 -0.52
C ALA A 58 1.31 12.31 0.21
N VAL A 59 0.84 11.28 -0.49
CA VAL A 59 0.76 9.90 0.02
C VAL A 59 2.15 9.38 0.38
N ILE A 60 3.11 9.48 -0.54
CA ILE A 60 4.46 8.93 -0.36
C ILE A 60 5.19 9.67 0.77
N ASN A 61 5.12 11.00 0.82
CA ASN A 61 5.73 11.79 1.90
C ASN A 61 5.17 11.40 3.28
N ALA A 62 3.85 11.22 3.38
CA ALA A 62 3.21 10.82 4.63
C ALA A 62 3.63 9.40 5.07
N ALA A 63 3.65 8.45 4.14
CA ALA A 63 4.08 7.09 4.41
C ALA A 63 5.57 7.02 4.80
N GLU A 64 6.44 7.74 4.08
CA GLU A 64 7.87 7.84 4.41
C GLU A 64 8.08 8.39 5.81
N SER A 65 7.44 9.52 6.13
CA SER A 65 7.50 10.11 7.47
C SER A 65 7.00 9.15 8.54
N PHE A 66 5.90 8.43 8.28
CA PHE A 66 5.34 7.46 9.22
C PHE A 66 6.31 6.30 9.48
N TYR A 67 6.82 5.64 8.44
CA TYR A 67 7.67 4.46 8.60
C TYR A 67 9.05 4.82 9.14
N ILE A 68 9.67 5.90 8.64
CA ILE A 68 10.98 6.38 9.12
C ILE A 68 10.89 6.79 10.59
N GLY A 69 9.82 7.49 10.99
CA GLY A 69 9.58 7.87 12.39
C GLY A 69 9.45 6.66 13.35
N HIS A 70 9.18 5.47 12.82
CA HIS A 70 9.12 4.22 13.57
C HIS A 70 10.34 3.30 13.34
N GLY A 71 11.40 3.80 12.69
CA GLY A 71 12.61 3.03 12.40
C GLY A 71 12.38 1.88 11.41
N GLN A 72 11.40 1.99 10.51
CA GLN A 72 11.06 0.99 9.52
C GLN A 72 11.29 1.52 8.10
N THR A 73 11.70 0.62 7.20
CA THR A 73 11.77 0.92 5.78
C THR A 73 10.35 1.11 5.23
N PRO A 74 10.05 2.24 4.55
CA PRO A 74 8.77 2.42 3.86
C PRO A 74 8.57 1.34 2.81
N LEU A 75 7.38 0.74 2.78
CA LEU A 75 6.98 -0.24 1.79
C LEU A 75 5.58 0.11 1.29
N PHE A 76 5.39 0.03 -0.02
CA PHE A 76 4.13 0.33 -0.68
C PHE A 76 3.64 -0.92 -1.38
N ARG A 77 2.35 -1.24 -1.20
CA ARG A 77 1.68 -2.27 -1.99
C ARG A 77 0.82 -1.56 -3.02
N VAL A 78 1.21 -1.65 -4.28
CA VAL A 78 0.60 -0.93 -5.40
C VAL A 78 0.01 -1.95 -6.36
N PRO A 79 -1.25 -2.40 -6.16
CA PRO A 79 -1.93 -3.29 -7.10
C PRO A 79 -2.40 -2.51 -8.33
N ASP A 80 -2.62 -3.19 -9.46
CA ASP A 80 -3.06 -2.57 -10.74
C ASP A 80 -4.31 -1.68 -10.61
N ILE A 81 -5.21 -1.99 -9.67
CA ILE A 81 -6.43 -1.20 -9.39
C ILE A 81 -6.15 0.14 -8.68
N ALA A 82 -4.90 0.39 -8.30
CA ALA A 82 -4.42 1.59 -7.60
C ALA A 82 -2.95 1.91 -7.96
N GLY A 83 -2.63 1.86 -9.26
CA GLY A 83 -1.27 2.11 -9.80
C GLY A 83 -0.78 3.55 -9.74
N GLU A 84 -1.53 4.50 -9.15
CA GLU A 84 -1.21 5.93 -9.25
C GLU A 84 0.10 6.36 -8.58
N LEU A 85 0.70 5.53 -7.72
CA LEU A 85 1.99 5.83 -7.08
C LEU A 85 3.20 5.39 -7.90
N GLU A 86 3.05 4.49 -8.89
CA GLU A 86 4.18 3.80 -9.53
C GLU A 86 5.23 4.76 -10.08
N ALA A 87 4.82 5.69 -10.96
CA ALA A 87 5.75 6.63 -11.60
C ALA A 87 6.53 7.51 -10.60
N VAL A 88 5.89 7.89 -9.49
CA VAL A 88 6.52 8.73 -8.46
C VAL A 88 7.44 7.90 -7.55
N LEU A 89 7.05 6.67 -7.24
CA LEU A 89 7.91 5.72 -6.52
C LEU A 89 9.19 5.43 -7.33
N ASP A 90 9.06 5.17 -8.64
CA ASP A 90 10.19 4.96 -9.53
C ASP A 90 11.11 6.19 -9.58
N HIS A 91 10.55 7.39 -9.70
CA HIS A 91 11.33 8.63 -9.69
C HIS A 91 12.09 8.84 -8.36
N ARG A 92 11.53 8.35 -7.25
CA ARG A 92 12.14 8.38 -5.90
C ARG A 92 13.12 7.23 -5.66
N GLY A 93 13.35 6.36 -6.64
CA GLY A 93 14.31 5.26 -6.57
C GLY A 93 13.80 3.99 -5.89
N TYR A 94 12.50 3.90 -5.59
CA TYR A 94 11.91 2.62 -5.19
C TYR A 94 12.05 1.61 -6.33
N GLN A 95 12.27 0.35 -5.98
CA GLN A 95 12.36 -0.73 -6.95
C GLN A 95 11.14 -1.66 -6.77
N PRO A 96 10.53 -2.14 -7.87
CA PRO A 96 9.52 -3.18 -7.80
C PRO A 96 10.09 -4.44 -7.16
N GLU A 97 9.39 -4.99 -6.18
CA GLU A 97 9.74 -6.25 -5.53
C GLU A 97 8.50 -7.11 -5.29
N GLY A 98 8.67 -8.43 -5.23
CA GLY A 98 7.57 -9.36 -4.92
C GLY A 98 6.70 -9.75 -6.12
N GLY A 99 7.22 -9.62 -7.34
CA GLY A 99 6.62 -10.23 -8.53
C GLY A 99 6.63 -11.76 -8.49
N THR A 100 5.88 -12.37 -9.40
CA THR A 100 5.83 -13.84 -9.57
C THR A 100 7.24 -14.38 -9.82
N ILE A 101 7.70 -15.31 -8.98
CA ILE A 101 8.96 -16.02 -9.19
C ILE A 101 8.69 -17.19 -10.13
N HIS A 102 9.44 -17.26 -11.23
CA HIS A 102 9.49 -18.42 -12.13
C HIS A 102 10.81 -19.19 -11.87
N LEU A 103 10.78 -20.52 -11.94
CA LEU A 103 11.97 -21.38 -11.83
C LEU A 103 12.79 -21.37 -13.12
#